data_AF-A0A0T1QEY9-F1
#
_entry.id   AF-A0A0T1QEY9-F1
#
_cell.length_a   1.000
_cell.length_b   1.000
_cell.length_c   1.000
_cell.angle_alpha   90.00
_cell.angle_beta   90.00
_cell.angle_gamma   90.00
#
_symmetry.space_group_name_H-M   'P 1'
#
loop_
_entity.id
_entity.type
_entity.pdbx_description
1 polymer ?
#
loop_
_entity_poly.entity_id
_entity_poly.type
_entity_poly.pdbx_seq_one_letter_code
_entity_poly.pdbx_strand_id
1 'polypeptide(L)'
;MVLRQAAAALGHDTPDELPADRPLRELGFDSLTAVELRNRINRLAGLQLPATAVFEHPTPAALADRVSGELAERGWAVAEPRTEERPTAPTTPQSTTAPRRSPGATPGADGGMFRALFRQAVEDGRYSEFLGVLAEASSFRPQFATPEDCAERLDPVLLAGAPADRAGGRTLLVGCTGTAANGGPQEFLRLSASFQEERDFLALPLPGYGTGTGTGTALLPADLDTALDAQALALLRAAGDAPVVLVGHSGGALLAHELAFRLDRAHGAPPAGIVLVDPYPPGHQEPVEAWSRQLGEGLFAGELEPMADSRLLAMGRYARFLADARPGRSSAPVLLVRASEPLGEWSEERGDWRAHWDLPHTVVDVPGDHFTMMRDHAPAVADAVISWLDAVERGTAQGADQ
;
A
#
# COMPACT_ATOMS: atom_id res chain seq x y z
N MET A 1 -1.30 -27.63 -1.22
CA MET A 1 -2.42 -26.65 -1.23
C MET A 1 -2.12 -25.46 -2.15
N VAL A 2 -1.05 -24.69 -1.87
CA VAL A 2 -0.68 -23.49 -2.64
C VAL A 2 -0.54 -23.76 -4.14
N LEU A 3 0.20 -24.80 -4.54
CA LEU A 3 0.33 -25.18 -5.96
C LEU A 3 -1.02 -25.41 -6.67
N ARG A 4 -1.99 -26.03 -5.99
CA ARG A 4 -3.34 -26.25 -6.55
C ARG A 4 -4.10 -24.93 -6.73
N GLN A 5 -3.93 -23.98 -5.82
CA GLN A 5 -4.54 -22.66 -5.98
C GLN A 5 -3.82 -21.82 -7.04
N ALA A 6 -2.50 -22.00 -7.19
CA ALA A 6 -1.72 -21.36 -8.23
C ALA A 6 -2.17 -21.85 -9.62
N ALA A 7 -2.29 -23.16 -9.81
CA ALA A 7 -2.84 -23.75 -11.03
C ALA A 7 -4.22 -23.18 -11.36
N ALA A 8 -5.12 -23.17 -10.37
CA ALA A 8 -6.48 -22.69 -10.58
C ALA A 8 -6.57 -21.18 -10.86
N ALA A 9 -5.63 -20.36 -10.36
CA ALA A 9 -5.56 -18.93 -10.67
C ALA A 9 -5.03 -18.66 -12.10
N LEU A 10 -4.22 -19.57 -12.63
CA LEU A 10 -3.74 -19.54 -14.03
C LEU A 10 -4.72 -20.23 -15.00
N GLY A 11 -5.84 -20.78 -14.51
CA GLY A 11 -6.82 -21.49 -15.32
C GLY A 11 -6.43 -22.94 -15.68
N HIS A 12 -5.48 -23.53 -14.96
CA HIS A 12 -5.09 -24.94 -15.10
C HIS A 12 -5.90 -25.86 -14.16
N ASP A 13 -6.26 -27.05 -14.66
CA ASP A 13 -7.04 -28.04 -13.90
C ASP A 13 -6.20 -28.79 -12.84
N THR A 14 -4.89 -28.95 -13.07
CA THR A 14 -3.97 -29.63 -12.14
C THR A 14 -2.69 -28.84 -11.87
N PRO A 15 -2.06 -29.02 -10.70
CA PRO A 15 -0.80 -28.37 -10.36
C PRO A 15 0.44 -29.09 -10.89
N ASP A 16 0.29 -30.20 -11.63
CA ASP A 16 1.37 -31.16 -11.89
C ASP A 16 2.49 -30.59 -12.78
N GLU A 17 2.22 -29.51 -13.49
CA GLU A 17 3.17 -28.80 -14.36
C GLU A 17 3.81 -27.56 -13.69
N LEU A 18 3.42 -27.21 -12.46
CA LEU A 18 3.93 -26.00 -11.77
C LEU A 18 5.13 -26.34 -10.87
N PRO A 19 6.36 -25.94 -11.23
CA PRO A 19 7.53 -26.13 -10.37
C PRO A 19 7.44 -25.28 -9.09
N ALA A 20 7.59 -25.92 -7.93
CA ALA A 20 7.40 -25.29 -6.62
C ALA A 20 8.43 -24.22 -6.25
N ASP A 21 9.64 -24.33 -6.81
CA ASP A 21 10.77 -23.45 -6.50
C ASP A 21 10.97 -22.35 -7.54
N ARG A 22 10.14 -22.32 -8.59
CA ARG A 22 10.24 -21.33 -9.65
C ARG A 22 9.50 -20.05 -9.27
N PRO A 23 10.02 -18.86 -9.59
CA PRO A 23 9.32 -17.62 -9.34
C PRO A 23 7.94 -17.60 -10.02
N LEU A 24 6.89 -17.22 -9.28
CA LEU A 24 5.51 -17.14 -9.74
C LEU A 24 5.38 -16.25 -10.99
N ARG A 25 6.16 -15.17 -11.08
CA ARG A 25 6.19 -14.31 -12.28
C ARG A 25 6.59 -15.09 -13.54
N GLU A 26 7.58 -15.97 -13.45
CA GLU A 26 8.00 -16.82 -14.57
C GLU A 26 6.97 -17.90 -14.93
N LEU A 27 6.03 -18.17 -14.02
CA LEU A 27 4.90 -19.07 -14.22
C LEU A 27 3.68 -18.35 -14.81
N GLY A 28 3.81 -17.06 -15.14
CA GLY A 28 2.72 -16.27 -15.74
C GLY A 28 1.88 -15.49 -14.73
N PHE A 29 2.30 -15.38 -13.47
CA PHE A 29 1.62 -14.51 -12.50
C PHE A 29 1.96 -13.03 -12.72
N ASP A 30 0.91 -12.25 -12.98
CA ASP A 30 0.87 -10.80 -12.98
C ASP A 30 0.19 -10.25 -11.71
N SER A 31 -0.03 -8.93 -11.64
CA SER A 31 -0.65 -8.29 -10.48
C SER A 31 -2.07 -8.78 -10.19
N LEU A 32 -2.86 -9.12 -11.21
CA LEU A 32 -4.26 -9.52 -11.03
C LEU A 32 -4.36 -10.99 -10.61
N THR A 33 -3.62 -11.86 -11.29
CA THR A 33 -3.56 -13.30 -10.99
C THR A 33 -2.88 -13.59 -9.64
N ALA A 34 -1.91 -12.76 -9.23
CA ALA A 34 -1.33 -12.81 -7.87
C ALA A 34 -2.38 -12.52 -6.79
N VAL A 35 -3.21 -11.49 -6.99
CA VAL A 35 -4.31 -11.17 -6.08
C VAL A 35 -5.34 -12.30 -6.06
N GLU A 36 -5.66 -12.89 -7.22
CA GLU A 36 -6.57 -14.04 -7.27
C GLU A 36 -6.03 -15.25 -6.51
N LEU A 37 -4.75 -15.60 -6.68
CA LEU A 37 -4.09 -16.67 -5.93
C LEU A 37 -4.18 -16.41 -4.42
N ARG A 38 -3.84 -15.20 -3.98
CA ARG A 38 -3.95 -14.79 -2.59
C ARG A 38 -5.38 -14.95 -2.07
N ASN A 39 -6.38 -14.51 -2.83
CA ASN A 39 -7.78 -14.58 -2.45
C ASN A 39 -8.26 -16.02 -2.32
N ARG A 40 -7.83 -16.89 -3.24
CA ARG A 40 -8.10 -18.33 -3.18
C ARG A 40 -7.50 -18.97 -1.93
N ILE A 41 -6.26 -18.62 -1.59
CA ILE A 41 -5.59 -19.11 -0.36
C ILE A 41 -6.32 -18.61 0.89
N ASN A 42 -6.64 -17.32 0.98
CA ASN A 42 -7.37 -16.74 2.12
C ASN A 42 -8.72 -17.42 2.33
N ARG A 43 -9.50 -17.61 1.26
CA ARG A 43 -10.80 -18.30 1.34
C ARG A 43 -10.67 -19.75 1.79
N LEU A 44 -9.69 -20.48 1.27
CA LEU A 44 -9.53 -21.91 1.57
C LEU A 44 -8.97 -22.15 2.98
N ALA A 45 -8.00 -21.34 3.39
CA ALA A 45 -7.29 -21.51 4.65
C ALA A 45 -7.88 -20.66 5.80
N GLY A 46 -8.92 -19.85 5.53
CA GLY A 46 -9.49 -18.92 6.50
C GLY A 46 -8.51 -17.81 6.92
N LEU A 47 -7.47 -17.55 6.12
CA LEU A 47 -6.42 -16.59 6.41
C LEU A 47 -6.78 -15.19 5.91
N GLN A 48 -6.00 -14.21 6.36
CA GLN A 48 -6.04 -12.82 5.89
C GLN A 48 -4.63 -12.41 5.49
N LEU A 49 -4.07 -13.10 4.49
CA LEU A 49 -2.79 -12.70 3.90
C LEU A 49 -2.92 -11.33 3.24
N PRO A 50 -1.91 -10.46 3.36
CA PRO A 50 -1.87 -9.18 2.64
C PRO A 50 -1.81 -9.40 1.12
N ALA A 51 -2.25 -8.41 0.34
CA ALA A 51 -2.20 -8.45 -1.12
C ALA A 51 -0.78 -8.65 -1.67
N THR A 52 0.23 -8.25 -0.88
CA THR A 52 1.67 -8.36 -1.20
C THR A 52 2.26 -9.73 -0.95
N ALA A 53 1.58 -10.63 -0.23
CA ALA A 53 2.15 -11.91 0.22
C ALA A 53 2.72 -12.76 -0.93
N VAL A 54 2.13 -12.67 -2.12
CA VAL A 54 2.58 -13.40 -3.32
C VAL A 54 3.89 -12.84 -3.89
N PHE A 55 4.17 -11.55 -3.65
CA PHE A 55 5.42 -10.89 -4.06
C PHE A 55 6.51 -11.03 -2.99
N GLU A 56 6.15 -10.95 -1.71
CA GLU A 56 7.05 -11.19 -0.58
C GLU A 56 7.59 -12.63 -0.56
N HIS A 57 6.78 -13.57 -1.08
CA HIS A 57 7.11 -14.98 -1.17
C HIS A 57 7.03 -15.43 -2.64
N PRO A 58 8.07 -15.13 -3.44
CA PRO A 58 7.97 -15.14 -4.89
C PRO A 58 7.88 -16.54 -5.51
N THR A 59 8.04 -17.62 -4.73
CA THR A 59 7.88 -19.00 -5.20
C THR A 59 6.68 -19.69 -4.53
N PRO A 60 6.02 -20.66 -5.17
CA PRO A 60 4.97 -21.45 -4.53
C PRO A 60 5.40 -22.09 -3.20
N ALA A 61 6.66 -22.53 -3.09
CA ALA A 61 7.23 -23.08 -1.87
C ALA A 61 7.32 -22.04 -0.75
N ALA A 62 7.92 -20.87 -1.01
CA ALA A 62 8.03 -19.79 -0.03
C ALA A 62 6.65 -19.31 0.44
N LEU A 63 5.67 -19.23 -0.47
CA LEU A 63 4.30 -18.85 -0.14
C LEU A 63 3.61 -19.92 0.72
N ALA A 64 3.91 -21.21 0.47
CA ALA A 64 3.42 -22.31 1.29
C ALA A 64 4.00 -22.30 2.72
N ASP A 65 5.27 -21.93 2.87
CA ASP A 65 5.90 -21.78 4.18
C ASP A 65 5.24 -20.64 4.96
N ARG A 66 5.00 -19.49 4.31
CA ARG A 66 4.28 -18.36 4.92
C ARG A 66 2.89 -18.74 5.39
N VAL A 67 2.13 -19.42 4.55
CA VAL A 67 0.79 -19.93 4.88
C VAL A 67 0.84 -20.92 6.05
N SER A 68 1.83 -21.80 6.06
CA SER A 68 1.99 -22.78 7.14
C SER A 68 2.32 -22.09 8.47
N GLY A 69 3.13 -21.03 8.43
CA GLY A 69 3.40 -20.17 9.59
C GLY A 69 2.13 -19.53 10.16
N GLU A 70 1.31 -18.89 9.31
CA GLU A 70 0.02 -18.31 9.72
C GLU A 70 -0.92 -19.34 10.37
N LEU A 71 -0.99 -20.54 9.78
CA LEU A 71 -1.84 -21.61 10.28
C LEU A 71 -1.34 -22.14 11.63
N ALA A 72 -0.02 -22.27 11.80
CA ALA A 72 0.59 -22.69 13.05
C ALA A 72 0.35 -21.66 14.17
N GLU A 73 0.48 -20.36 13.87
CA GLU A 73 0.18 -19.27 14.81
C GLU A 73 -1.28 -19.25 15.26
N ARG A 74 -2.20 -19.71 14.40
CA ARG A 74 -3.64 -19.87 14.70
C ARG A 74 -3.97 -21.18 15.44
N GLY A 75 -2.96 -21.96 15.83
CA GLY A 75 -3.12 -23.22 16.56
C GLY A 75 -3.45 -24.42 15.67
N TRP A 76 -3.33 -24.30 14.35
CA TRP A 76 -3.46 -25.41 13.42
C TRP A 76 -2.10 -26.07 13.18
N ALA A 77 -1.62 -26.85 14.16
CA ALA A 77 -0.50 -27.74 13.91
C ALA A 77 -0.94 -28.82 12.91
N VAL A 78 -0.19 -28.99 11.81
CA VAL A 78 -0.36 -30.12 10.90
C VAL A 78 -0.16 -31.39 11.73
N ALA A 79 -1.24 -32.10 12.01
CA ALA A 79 -1.16 -33.38 12.71
C ALA A 79 -0.39 -34.37 11.83
N GLU A 80 0.72 -34.91 12.33
CA GLU A 80 1.37 -36.06 11.71
C GLU A 80 0.37 -37.23 11.57
N PRO A 81 0.51 -38.07 10.52
CA PRO A 81 -0.46 -39.12 10.24
C PRO A 81 -0.44 -40.17 11.35
N ARG A 82 -1.43 -40.12 12.25
CA ARG A 82 -1.65 -41.17 13.24
C ARG A 82 -2.33 -42.36 12.59
N THR A 83 -1.65 -43.49 12.68
CA THR A 83 -2.13 -44.84 12.36
C THR A 83 -3.48 -45.10 13.02
N GLU A 84 -4.43 -45.66 12.25
CA GLU A 84 -5.77 -46.02 12.71
C GLU A 84 -5.72 -47.00 13.89
N GLU A 85 -6.20 -46.55 15.06
CA GLU A 85 -6.81 -47.45 16.04
C GLU A 85 -8.19 -46.91 16.40
N ARG A 86 -9.19 -47.79 16.25
CA ARG A 86 -10.62 -47.52 16.37
C ARG A 86 -11.10 -47.81 17.79
N PRO A 87 -11.63 -46.84 18.55
CA PRO A 87 -12.32 -47.13 19.80
C PRO A 87 -13.84 -46.92 19.72
N THR A 88 -14.52 -47.82 20.40
CA THR A 88 -15.96 -48.00 20.59
C THR A 88 -16.62 -46.92 21.48
N ALA A 89 -17.91 -46.64 21.25
CA ALA A 89 -18.84 -45.96 22.17
C ALA A 89 -19.03 -46.76 23.50
N PRO A 90 -19.70 -46.27 24.59
CA PRO A 90 -20.58 -45.09 24.77
C PRO A 90 -20.15 -44.20 25.98
N THR A 91 -20.75 -43.07 26.40
CA THR A 91 -22.13 -42.83 26.90
C THR A 91 -22.26 -41.34 27.30
N THR A 92 -23.45 -40.76 27.14
CA THR A 92 -23.85 -39.38 27.50
C THR A 92 -23.94 -39.16 29.02
N PRO A 93 -23.87 -37.89 29.51
CA PRO A 93 -25.08 -37.33 30.11
C PRO A 93 -25.42 -35.89 29.71
N GLN A 94 -26.70 -35.58 29.87
CA GLN A 94 -27.45 -34.41 29.43
C GLN A 94 -27.19 -33.13 30.27
N SER A 95 -27.34 -31.95 29.64
CA SER A 95 -27.96 -30.76 30.26
C SER A 95 -28.45 -29.74 29.23
N THR A 96 -29.78 -29.60 29.18
CA THR A 96 -30.59 -28.38 29.07
C THR A 96 -30.22 -27.30 28.03
N THR A 97 -30.80 -27.42 26.84
CA THR A 97 -30.96 -26.34 25.86
C THR A 97 -32.27 -25.57 26.05
N ALA A 98 -32.19 -24.28 26.37
CA ALA A 98 -33.22 -23.29 26.04
C ALA A 98 -32.97 -22.77 24.60
N PRO A 99 -33.99 -22.39 23.82
CA PRO A 99 -33.80 -22.00 22.43
C PRO A 99 -33.19 -20.58 22.40
N ARG A 100 -31.88 -20.48 22.17
CA ARG A 100 -31.29 -19.24 21.69
C ARG A 100 -31.87 -18.96 20.31
N ARG A 101 -32.77 -17.99 20.24
CA ARG A 101 -33.10 -17.31 19.00
C ARG A 101 -31.81 -16.74 18.43
N SER A 102 -31.44 -17.20 17.24
CA SER A 102 -30.53 -16.47 16.36
C SER A 102 -31.32 -15.35 15.69
N PRO A 103 -30.93 -14.09 15.93
CA PRO A 103 -30.94 -13.08 14.89
C PRO A 103 -29.46 -12.78 14.60
N GLY A 104 -28.92 -12.97 13.40
CA GLY A 104 -29.49 -12.98 12.07
C GLY A 104 -28.38 -12.39 11.21
N ALA A 105 -27.96 -13.11 10.17
CA ALA A 105 -26.93 -12.75 9.20
C ALA A 105 -25.53 -12.42 9.78
N THR A 106 -24.56 -13.26 9.45
CA THR A 106 -23.19 -12.81 9.19
C THR A 106 -23.23 -11.46 8.46
N PRO A 107 -22.45 -10.43 8.87
CA PRO A 107 -22.21 -9.27 8.02
C PRO A 107 -21.54 -9.77 6.73
N GLY A 108 -22.37 -10.03 5.72
CA GLY A 108 -21.97 -10.65 4.48
C GLY A 108 -21.45 -9.59 3.52
N ALA A 109 -20.22 -9.81 3.06
CA ALA A 109 -19.77 -9.62 1.68
C ALA A 109 -19.79 -8.23 0.98
N ASP A 110 -20.50 -7.20 1.47
CA ASP A 110 -20.72 -5.96 0.69
C ASP A 110 -19.97 -4.71 1.18
N GLY A 111 -18.98 -4.89 2.07
CA GLY A 111 -18.25 -3.81 2.73
C GLY A 111 -19.15 -3.05 3.72
N GLY A 112 -18.58 -2.58 4.82
CA GLY A 112 -19.38 -2.15 5.97
C GLY A 112 -20.20 -0.88 5.74
N MET A 113 -20.85 -0.41 6.80
CA MET A 113 -21.74 0.76 6.76
C MET A 113 -21.03 2.01 6.25
N PHE A 114 -19.75 2.23 6.64
CA PHE A 114 -19.01 3.39 6.16
C PHE A 114 -18.76 3.33 4.66
N ARG A 115 -18.50 2.15 4.09
CA ARG A 115 -18.38 2.00 2.62
C ARG A 115 -19.68 2.34 1.91
N ALA A 116 -20.82 1.86 2.40
CA ALA A 116 -22.12 2.13 1.79
C ALA A 116 -22.46 3.63 1.82
N LEU A 117 -22.26 4.28 2.97
CA LEU A 117 -22.47 5.72 3.11
C LEU A 117 -21.49 6.54 2.28
N PHE A 118 -20.24 6.09 2.15
CA PHE A 118 -19.26 6.76 1.31
C PHE A 118 -19.63 6.71 -0.16
N ARG A 119 -20.12 5.56 -0.64
CA ARG A 119 -20.65 5.44 -2.00
C ARG A 119 -21.78 6.44 -2.25
N GLN A 120 -22.75 6.52 -1.35
CA GLN A 120 -23.85 7.49 -1.47
C GLN A 120 -23.33 8.93 -1.48
N ALA A 121 -22.36 9.25 -0.62
CA ALA A 121 -21.76 10.58 -0.58
C ALA A 121 -21.03 10.93 -1.89
N VAL A 122 -20.37 9.96 -2.54
CA VAL A 122 -19.77 10.16 -3.87
C VAL A 122 -20.83 10.47 -4.92
N GLU A 123 -21.91 9.68 -4.96
CA GLU A 123 -23.04 9.88 -5.88
C GLU A 123 -23.69 11.26 -5.70
N ASP A 124 -23.77 11.74 -4.47
CA ASP A 124 -24.36 13.04 -4.10
C ASP A 124 -23.37 14.22 -4.28
N GLY A 125 -22.12 13.99 -4.71
CA GLY A 125 -21.09 15.04 -4.83
C GLY A 125 -20.59 15.59 -3.49
N ARG A 126 -20.67 14.79 -2.42
CA ARG A 126 -20.34 15.13 -1.02
C ARG A 126 -19.10 14.38 -0.51
N TYR A 127 -18.17 14.04 -1.40
CA TYR A 127 -16.95 13.28 -1.09
C TYR A 127 -16.13 13.93 0.05
N SER A 128 -15.81 15.22 -0.06
CA SER A 128 -14.98 15.93 0.93
C SER A 128 -15.69 16.05 2.29
N GLU A 129 -17.01 16.21 2.29
CA GLU A 129 -17.80 16.26 3.52
C GLU A 129 -17.78 14.90 4.24
N PHE A 130 -17.89 13.80 3.48
CA PHE A 130 -17.83 12.45 4.06
C PHE A 130 -16.41 12.04 4.48
N LEU A 131 -15.35 12.54 3.82
CA LEU A 131 -13.98 12.41 4.36
C LEU A 131 -13.87 13.04 5.75
N GLY A 132 -14.54 14.17 5.99
CA GLY A 132 -14.67 14.76 7.32
C GLY A 132 -15.33 13.81 8.32
N VAL A 133 -16.44 13.15 7.94
CA VAL A 133 -17.11 12.15 8.78
C VAL A 133 -16.19 10.95 9.10
N LEU A 134 -15.46 10.43 8.12
CA LEU A 134 -14.50 9.35 8.32
C LEU A 134 -13.39 9.76 9.28
N ALA A 135 -12.88 10.99 9.16
CA ALA A 135 -11.88 11.54 10.08
C ALA A 135 -12.39 11.61 11.52
N GLU A 136 -13.58 12.16 11.74
CA GLU A 136 -14.20 12.25 13.08
C GLU A 136 -14.46 10.87 13.68
N ALA A 137 -15.01 9.95 12.88
CA ALA A 137 -15.26 8.57 13.31
C ALA A 137 -13.95 7.82 13.63
N SER A 138 -12.83 8.15 12.97
CA SER A 138 -11.53 7.54 13.23
C SER A 138 -11.03 7.79 14.66
N SER A 139 -11.48 8.86 15.32
CA SER A 139 -11.07 9.19 16.70
C SER A 139 -11.49 8.14 17.73
N PHE A 140 -12.53 7.35 17.43
CA PHE A 140 -13.03 6.27 18.27
C PHE A 140 -12.34 4.93 18.02
N ARG A 141 -11.41 4.86 17.05
CA ARG A 141 -10.60 3.66 16.80
C ARG A 141 -9.48 3.56 17.84
N PRO A 142 -9.09 2.34 18.24
CA PRO A 142 -7.86 2.12 19.01
C PRO A 142 -6.64 2.71 18.29
N GLN A 143 -5.76 3.34 19.05
CA GLN A 143 -4.60 4.08 18.53
C GLN A 143 -3.30 3.65 19.19
N PHE A 144 -2.18 3.82 18.48
CA PHE A 144 -0.82 3.75 19.03
C PHE A 144 -0.23 5.15 19.16
N ALA A 145 0.40 5.43 20.30
CA ALA A 145 0.93 6.75 20.63
C ALA A 145 2.47 6.83 20.56
N THR A 146 3.14 5.71 20.36
CA THR A 146 4.58 5.61 20.13
C THR A 146 4.85 4.69 18.95
N PRO A 147 5.93 4.89 18.19
CA PRO A 147 6.21 4.07 17.02
C PRO A 147 6.44 2.59 17.37
N GLU A 148 6.91 2.28 18.58
CA GLU A 148 7.11 0.90 19.06
C GLU A 148 5.79 0.16 19.31
N ASP A 149 4.70 0.89 19.60
CA ASP A 149 3.37 0.32 19.82
C ASP A 149 2.62 0.04 18.50
N CYS A 150 3.24 0.32 17.35
CA CYS A 150 2.70 -0.04 16.05
C CYS A 150 2.61 -1.58 15.93
N ALA A 151 1.39 -2.10 15.96
CA ALA A 151 1.14 -3.55 15.90
C ALA A 151 1.40 -4.17 14.52
N GLU A 152 1.63 -3.36 13.49
CA GLU A 152 1.89 -3.80 12.13
C GLU A 152 3.40 -3.95 11.86
N ARG A 153 3.76 -4.97 11.10
CA ARG A 153 5.07 -5.03 10.48
C ARG A 153 5.08 -4.12 9.26
N LEU A 154 5.85 -3.03 9.35
CA LEU A 154 6.04 -2.05 8.28
C LEU A 154 7.28 -2.36 7.42
N ASP A 155 7.74 -3.63 7.42
CA ASP A 155 8.88 -4.05 6.61
C ASP A 155 8.60 -3.71 5.13
N PRO A 156 9.45 -2.90 4.47
CA PRO A 156 9.23 -2.52 3.09
C PRO A 156 9.25 -3.74 2.17
N VAL A 157 8.35 -3.76 1.19
CA VAL A 157 8.21 -4.87 0.24
C VAL A 157 9.05 -4.62 -0.99
N LEU A 158 9.98 -5.52 -1.32
CA LEU A 158 10.74 -5.45 -2.57
C LEU A 158 9.86 -5.77 -3.77
N LEU A 159 9.66 -4.78 -4.65
CA LEU A 159 8.83 -4.91 -5.84
C LEU A 159 9.65 -5.13 -7.12
N ALA A 160 10.84 -4.52 -7.16
CA ALA A 160 11.83 -4.69 -8.21
C ALA A 160 13.23 -4.69 -7.60
N GLY A 161 14.14 -5.47 -8.17
CA GLY A 161 15.50 -5.64 -7.65
C GLY A 161 16.56 -5.60 -8.75
N ALA A 162 17.72 -5.04 -8.42
CA ALA A 162 18.92 -5.11 -9.24
C ALA A 162 19.74 -6.37 -8.92
N PRO A 163 20.52 -6.91 -9.87
CA PRO A 163 21.46 -7.99 -9.62
C PRO A 163 22.44 -7.64 -8.49
N ALA A 164 22.82 -8.64 -7.68
CA ALA A 164 23.67 -8.45 -6.49
C ALA A 164 25.05 -7.82 -6.80
N ASP A 165 25.57 -7.99 -8.01
CA ASP A 165 26.82 -7.38 -8.48
C ASP A 165 26.67 -5.88 -8.82
N ARG A 166 25.43 -5.39 -8.96
CA ARG A 166 25.06 -3.99 -9.23
C ARG A 166 24.33 -3.30 -8.08
N ALA A 167 23.97 -4.04 -7.03
CA ALA A 167 23.21 -3.53 -5.88
C ALA A 167 24.05 -2.67 -4.92
N GLY A 168 25.38 -2.83 -4.90
CA GLY A 168 26.26 -2.11 -3.98
C GLY A 168 26.34 -0.60 -4.25
N GLY A 169 25.77 0.21 -3.35
CA GLY A 169 25.98 1.67 -3.29
C GLY A 169 25.12 2.53 -4.22
N ARG A 170 24.14 1.94 -4.92
CA ARG A 170 23.16 2.72 -5.72
C ARG A 170 22.01 3.20 -4.84
N THR A 171 21.43 4.33 -5.20
CA THR A 171 20.26 4.88 -4.54
C THR A 171 19.07 3.91 -4.60
N LEU A 172 18.49 3.65 -3.44
CA LEU A 172 17.30 2.84 -3.22
C LEU A 172 16.04 3.68 -3.45
N LEU A 173 15.11 3.19 -4.26
CA LEU A 173 13.80 3.83 -4.44
C LEU A 173 12.81 3.25 -3.44
N VAL A 174 12.05 4.14 -2.78
CA VAL A 174 11.08 3.75 -1.76
C VAL A 174 9.73 4.41 -2.06
N GLY A 175 8.78 3.61 -2.53
CA GLY A 175 7.39 4.00 -2.73
C GLY A 175 6.65 4.18 -1.39
N CYS A 176 6.32 5.42 -1.04
CA CYS A 176 5.49 5.76 0.10
C CYS A 176 4.01 5.52 -0.25
N THR A 177 3.43 4.45 0.27
CA THR A 177 2.02 4.07 0.01
C THR A 177 1.06 5.22 0.32
N GLY A 178 0.13 5.51 -0.58
CA GLY A 178 -0.87 6.56 -0.42
C GLY A 178 -1.93 6.28 0.64
N THR A 179 -2.84 7.25 0.81
CA THR A 179 -3.94 7.20 1.80
C THR A 179 -5.20 6.52 1.29
N ALA A 180 -5.22 6.09 0.04
CA ALA A 180 -6.39 5.49 -0.60
C ALA A 180 -6.81 4.20 0.12
N ALA A 181 -8.08 4.08 0.52
CA ALA A 181 -8.58 2.91 1.25
C ALA A 181 -8.57 1.61 0.42
N ASN A 182 -8.56 1.70 -0.91
CA ASN A 182 -8.36 0.58 -1.84
C ASN A 182 -6.87 0.32 -2.15
N GLY A 183 -5.97 1.17 -1.64
CA GLY A 183 -4.55 1.18 -1.93
C GLY A 183 -3.73 0.20 -1.07
N GLY A 184 -2.41 0.34 -1.19
CA GLY A 184 -1.42 -0.53 -0.58
C GLY A 184 -0.15 -0.56 -1.43
N PRO A 185 0.88 -1.32 -1.01
CA PRO A 185 2.14 -1.42 -1.76
C PRO A 185 1.98 -1.82 -3.23
N GLN A 186 0.87 -2.50 -3.58
CA GLN A 186 0.53 -2.85 -4.96
C GLN A 186 0.35 -1.64 -5.89
N GLU A 187 0.13 -0.44 -5.36
CA GLU A 187 0.07 0.83 -6.12
C GLU A 187 1.29 1.03 -7.02
N PHE A 188 2.46 0.59 -6.57
CA PHE A 188 3.72 0.81 -7.28
C PHE A 188 4.09 -0.30 -8.26
N LEU A 189 3.33 -1.40 -8.38
CA LEU A 189 3.75 -2.58 -9.16
C LEU A 189 4.08 -2.26 -10.63
N ARG A 190 3.28 -1.40 -11.27
CA ARG A 190 3.49 -1.00 -12.67
C ARG A 190 4.68 -0.08 -12.83
N LEU A 191 4.87 0.85 -11.88
CA LEU A 191 6.02 1.75 -11.86
C LEU A 191 7.32 0.97 -11.61
N SER A 192 7.33 0.14 -10.57
CA SER A 192 8.49 -0.64 -10.14
C SER A 192 9.01 -1.58 -11.22
N ALA A 193 8.13 -2.09 -12.09
CA ALA A 193 8.52 -2.98 -13.19
C ALA A 193 9.59 -2.37 -14.12
N SER A 194 9.59 -1.03 -14.29
CA SER A 194 10.57 -0.33 -15.12
C SER A 194 11.95 -0.20 -14.46
N PHE A 195 12.08 -0.52 -13.18
CA PHE A 195 13.35 -0.51 -12.44
C PHE A 195 13.95 -1.91 -12.26
N GLN A 196 13.25 -2.94 -12.73
CA GLN A 196 13.72 -4.31 -12.64
C GLN A 196 15.06 -4.47 -13.37
N GLU A 197 15.98 -5.21 -12.76
CA GLU A 197 17.39 -5.35 -13.20
C GLU A 197 18.25 -4.07 -13.13
N GLU A 198 17.67 -2.92 -12.80
CA GLU A 198 18.35 -1.64 -12.78
C GLU A 198 18.60 -1.11 -11.38
N ARG A 199 17.55 -1.04 -10.54
CA ARG A 199 17.59 -0.46 -9.19
C ARG A 199 16.58 -1.16 -8.29
N ASP A 200 16.91 -1.23 -7.00
CA ASP A 200 15.97 -1.74 -6.00
C ASP A 200 14.83 -0.73 -5.80
N PHE A 201 13.60 -1.23 -5.84
CA PHE A 201 12.39 -0.49 -5.54
C PHE A 201 11.62 -1.21 -4.42
N LEU A 202 11.60 -0.57 -3.25
CA LEU A 202 10.81 -1.00 -2.11
C LEU A 202 9.50 -0.23 -2.06
N ALA A 203 8.42 -0.85 -1.61
CA ALA A 203 7.19 -0.15 -1.25
C ALA A 203 6.98 -0.20 0.27
N LEU A 204 6.88 0.97 0.88
CA LEU A 204 6.75 1.17 2.31
C LEU A 204 5.26 1.23 2.70
N PRO A 205 4.76 0.28 3.52
CA PRO A 205 3.38 0.30 3.99
C PRO A 205 3.05 1.56 4.82
N LEU A 206 1.80 1.99 4.76
CA LEU A 206 1.27 3.07 5.61
C LEU A 206 0.58 2.45 6.85
N PRO A 207 0.99 2.78 8.09
CA PRO A 207 0.37 2.23 9.30
C PRO A 207 -1.13 2.54 9.38
N GLY A 208 -1.91 1.61 9.90
CA GLY A 208 -3.35 1.68 10.10
C GLY A 208 -4.19 0.96 9.04
N TYR A 209 -3.57 0.38 8.00
CA TYR A 209 -4.26 -0.24 6.85
C TYR A 209 -4.20 -1.76 6.83
N GLY A 210 -3.36 -2.38 7.65
CA GLY A 210 -3.22 -3.81 7.80
C GLY A 210 -4.37 -4.45 8.56
N THR A 211 -4.49 -5.76 8.35
CA THR A 211 -5.22 -6.64 9.27
C THR A 211 -4.23 -6.95 10.40
N GLY A 212 -4.49 -6.49 11.63
CA GLY A 212 -3.59 -6.69 12.75
C GLY A 212 -3.37 -8.17 13.06
N THR A 213 -2.46 -8.49 13.97
CA THR A 213 -2.23 -9.88 14.41
C THR A 213 -3.51 -10.47 15.01
N GLY A 214 -4.05 -11.54 14.41
CA GLY A 214 -5.28 -12.21 14.86
C GLY A 214 -6.56 -11.78 14.12
N THR A 215 -7.67 -11.62 14.86
CA THR A 215 -8.99 -11.23 14.30
C THR A 215 -9.24 -9.72 14.33
N GLY A 216 -8.24 -8.92 14.70
CA GLY A 216 -8.36 -7.47 14.89
C GLY A 216 -7.81 -6.67 13.71
N THR A 217 -8.42 -5.54 13.42
CA THR A 217 -7.89 -4.51 12.49
C THR A 217 -6.73 -3.74 13.14
N ALA A 218 -5.77 -3.25 12.35
CA ALA A 218 -4.63 -2.46 12.86
C ALA A 218 -5.03 -1.22 13.69
N LEU A 219 -4.14 -0.83 14.62
CA LEU A 219 -4.25 0.41 15.38
C LEU A 219 -4.03 1.61 14.45
N LEU A 220 -4.72 2.72 14.70
CA LEU A 220 -4.44 3.97 13.98
C LEU A 220 -3.35 4.79 14.69
N PRO A 221 -2.49 5.52 13.99
CA PRO A 221 -1.51 6.40 14.63
C PRO A 221 -2.19 7.54 15.40
N ALA A 222 -1.71 7.88 16.61
CA ALA A 222 -2.24 9.00 17.38
C ALA A 222 -2.11 10.34 16.63
N ASP A 223 -0.98 10.56 15.96
CA ASP A 223 -0.68 11.71 15.12
C ASP A 223 0.20 11.32 13.92
N LEU A 224 0.39 12.25 12.98
CA LEU A 224 1.18 12.00 11.78
C LEU A 224 2.65 11.69 12.10
N ASP A 225 3.26 12.42 13.03
CA ASP A 225 4.65 12.24 13.43
C ASP A 225 4.92 10.82 13.94
N THR A 226 4.01 10.28 14.75
CA THR A 226 4.09 8.90 15.27
C THR A 226 4.02 7.87 14.13
N ALA A 227 3.19 8.11 13.11
CA ALA A 227 3.12 7.24 11.92
C ALA A 227 4.44 7.29 11.12
N LEU A 228 4.97 8.50 10.91
CA LEU A 228 6.20 8.73 10.16
C LEU A 228 7.42 8.18 10.88
N ASP A 229 7.48 8.23 12.22
CA ASP A 229 8.56 7.62 12.99
C ASP A 229 8.53 6.08 12.86
N ALA A 230 7.35 5.46 12.91
CA ALA A 230 7.24 4.02 12.71
C ALA A 230 7.72 3.60 11.31
N GLN A 231 7.34 4.37 10.28
CA GLN A 231 7.82 4.19 8.91
C GLN A 231 9.34 4.43 8.77
N ALA A 232 9.87 5.49 9.37
CA ALA A 232 11.29 5.83 9.33
C ALA A 232 12.15 4.73 9.95
N LEU A 233 11.75 4.20 11.11
CA LEU A 233 12.45 3.09 11.76
C LEU A 233 12.47 1.83 10.90
N ALA A 234 11.36 1.50 10.23
CA ALA A 234 11.30 0.35 9.32
C ALA A 234 12.16 0.55 8.07
N LEU A 235 12.09 1.74 7.48
CA LEU A 235 12.88 2.11 6.31
C LEU A 235 14.38 2.10 6.60
N LEU A 236 14.84 2.72 7.70
CA LEU A 236 16.27 2.77 8.04
C LEU A 236 16.86 1.37 8.27
N ARG A 237 16.08 0.45 8.87
CA ARG A 237 16.49 -0.96 9.00
C ARG A 237 16.63 -1.66 7.65
N ALA A 238 15.73 -1.39 6.71
CA ALA A 238 15.73 -2.02 5.39
C ALA A 238 16.78 -1.43 4.44
N ALA A 239 16.99 -0.12 4.49
CA ALA A 239 17.93 0.59 3.61
C ALA A 239 19.39 0.39 4.03
N GLY A 240 19.67 0.19 5.33
CA GLY A 240 21.04 0.18 5.84
C GLY A 240 21.75 1.50 5.52
N ASP A 241 22.90 1.42 4.87
CA ASP A 241 23.68 2.60 4.45
C ASP A 241 23.33 3.13 3.05
N ALA A 242 22.36 2.52 2.36
CA ALA A 242 22.00 2.92 1.00
C ALA A 242 21.34 4.31 0.99
N PRO A 243 21.74 5.24 0.09
CA PRO A 243 21.01 6.50 -0.09
C PRO A 243 19.58 6.23 -0.53
N VAL A 244 18.60 6.88 0.10
CA VAL A 244 17.18 6.65 -0.18
C VAL A 244 16.58 7.79 -0.98
N VAL A 245 15.81 7.48 -2.02
CA VAL A 245 14.89 8.43 -2.68
C VAL A 245 13.46 7.98 -2.42
N LEU A 246 12.67 8.88 -1.83
CA LEU A 246 11.25 8.62 -1.55
C LEU A 246 10.42 8.96 -2.79
N VAL A 247 9.46 8.11 -3.12
CA VAL A 247 8.55 8.28 -4.25
C VAL A 247 7.13 8.19 -3.72
N GLY A 248 6.29 9.18 -3.98
CA GLY A 248 4.89 9.14 -3.58
C GLY A 248 3.98 9.68 -4.67
N HIS A 249 2.75 9.16 -4.73
CA HIS A 249 1.72 9.60 -5.65
C HIS A 249 0.52 10.18 -4.89
N SER A 250 -0.02 11.31 -5.36
CA SER A 250 -1.18 11.98 -4.76
C SER A 250 -0.97 12.25 -3.26
N GLY A 251 -1.86 11.78 -2.38
CA GLY A 251 -1.66 11.86 -0.92
C GLY A 251 -0.37 11.18 -0.43
N GLY A 252 0.09 10.14 -1.13
CA GLY A 252 1.40 9.50 -0.89
C GLY A 252 2.58 10.42 -1.21
N ALA A 253 2.45 11.35 -2.16
CA ALA A 253 3.47 12.37 -2.45
C ALA A 253 3.62 13.33 -1.26
N LEU A 254 2.50 13.76 -0.68
CA LEU A 254 2.52 14.59 0.53
C LEU A 254 3.16 13.85 1.70
N LEU A 255 2.80 12.57 1.90
CA LEU A 255 3.42 11.71 2.91
C LEU A 255 4.92 11.49 2.69
N ALA A 256 5.36 11.29 1.44
CA ALA A 256 6.77 11.15 1.10
C ALA A 256 7.58 12.39 1.49
N HIS A 257 7.01 13.58 1.26
CA HIS A 257 7.64 14.82 1.70
C HIS A 257 7.71 14.95 3.23
N GLU A 258 6.62 14.67 3.95
CA GLU A 258 6.63 14.74 5.41
C GLU A 258 7.57 13.68 6.02
N LEU A 259 7.63 12.48 5.44
CA LEU A 259 8.59 11.44 5.82
C LEU A 259 10.03 11.91 5.58
N ALA A 260 10.32 12.55 4.45
CA ALA A 260 11.63 13.11 4.16
C ALA A 260 12.07 14.12 5.22
N PHE A 261 11.16 15.04 5.59
CA PHE A 261 11.42 16.02 6.63
C PHE A 261 11.63 15.35 8.00
N ARG A 262 10.84 14.32 8.33
CA ARG A 262 10.97 13.57 9.59
C ARG A 262 12.29 12.80 9.66
N LEU A 263 12.70 12.14 8.57
CA LEU A 263 13.97 11.42 8.47
C LEU A 263 15.18 12.34 8.70
N ASP A 264 15.18 13.53 8.10
CA ASP A 264 16.22 14.55 8.34
C ASP A 264 16.20 15.03 9.80
N ARG A 265 15.05 15.50 10.28
CA ARG A 265 14.96 16.22 11.56
C ARG A 265 15.00 15.35 12.80
N ALA A 266 14.34 14.19 12.78
CA ALA A 266 14.20 13.33 13.96
C ALA A 266 15.20 12.16 13.94
N HIS A 267 15.61 11.70 12.76
CA HIS A 267 16.46 10.51 12.61
C HIS A 267 17.88 10.82 12.09
N GLY A 268 18.16 12.07 11.66
CA GLY A 268 19.48 12.46 11.17
C GLY A 268 19.89 11.77 9.87
N ALA A 269 18.90 11.31 9.08
CA ALA A 269 19.09 10.50 7.89
C ALA A 269 18.35 11.12 6.69
N PRO A 270 18.75 12.31 6.21
CA PRO A 270 18.07 12.99 5.11
C PRO A 270 18.06 12.11 3.85
N PRO A 271 16.93 11.98 3.15
CA PRO A 271 16.91 11.23 1.89
C PRO A 271 17.72 11.97 0.81
N ALA A 272 18.26 11.20 -0.13
CA ALA A 272 18.98 11.73 -1.29
C ALA A 272 18.07 12.50 -2.27
N GLY A 273 16.75 12.33 -2.16
CA GLY A 273 15.79 13.02 -3.02
C GLY A 273 14.34 12.61 -2.76
N ILE A 274 13.41 13.37 -3.34
CA ILE A 274 11.96 13.14 -3.23
C ILE A 274 11.34 13.25 -4.62
N VAL A 275 10.57 12.24 -5.02
CA VAL A 275 9.75 12.26 -6.23
C VAL A 275 8.29 12.41 -5.81
N LEU A 276 7.68 13.52 -6.22
CA LEU A 276 6.29 13.86 -5.97
C LEU A 276 5.51 13.68 -7.27
N VAL A 277 4.71 12.62 -7.33
CA VAL A 277 3.86 12.32 -8.49
C VAL A 277 2.47 12.89 -8.22
N ASP A 278 2.11 13.92 -8.97
CA ASP A 278 0.83 14.63 -8.96
C ASP A 278 0.32 15.07 -7.57
N PRO A 279 1.14 15.79 -6.76
CA PRO A 279 0.72 16.31 -5.47
C PRO A 279 -0.26 17.49 -5.60
N TYR A 280 -1.25 17.53 -4.71
CA TYR A 280 -2.08 18.70 -4.46
C TYR A 280 -1.90 19.11 -2.99
N PRO A 281 -1.04 20.10 -2.67
CA PRO A 281 -0.84 20.57 -1.31
C PRO A 281 -2.04 21.38 -0.80
N PRO A 282 -2.17 21.66 0.52
CA PRO A 282 -3.30 22.43 1.08
C PRO A 282 -3.55 23.79 0.41
N GLY A 283 -2.51 24.45 -0.12
CA GLY A 283 -2.63 25.71 -0.85
C GLY A 283 -3.15 25.60 -2.29
N HIS A 284 -3.34 24.39 -2.81
CA HIS A 284 -3.73 24.10 -4.20
C HIS A 284 -4.76 22.95 -4.27
N GLN A 285 -5.84 23.05 -3.47
CA GLN A 285 -6.87 22.01 -3.37
C GLN A 285 -8.06 22.18 -4.33
N GLU A 286 -8.19 23.32 -5.01
CA GLU A 286 -9.36 23.58 -5.86
C GLU A 286 -9.61 22.47 -6.91
N PRO A 287 -8.59 21.91 -7.59
CA PRO A 287 -8.79 20.78 -8.51
C PRO A 287 -9.32 19.53 -7.82
N VAL A 288 -8.83 19.21 -6.61
CA VAL A 288 -9.27 18.06 -5.80
C VAL A 288 -10.73 18.23 -5.38
N GLU A 289 -11.13 19.43 -4.99
CA GLU A 289 -12.52 19.75 -4.62
C GLU A 289 -13.45 19.65 -5.83
N ALA A 290 -13.04 20.22 -6.97
CA ALA A 290 -13.83 20.21 -8.21
C ALA A 290 -14.02 18.79 -8.78
N TRP A 291 -13.00 17.93 -8.65
CA TRP A 291 -13.04 16.54 -9.12
C TRP A 291 -13.34 15.52 -8.03
N SER A 292 -13.89 15.97 -6.90
CA SER A 292 -14.15 15.11 -5.74
C SER A 292 -15.07 13.92 -6.06
N ARG A 293 -16.04 14.09 -6.98
CA ARG A 293 -16.86 12.97 -7.50
C ARG A 293 -16.00 11.98 -8.30
N GLN A 294 -15.21 12.45 -9.25
CA GLN A 294 -14.33 11.62 -10.09
C GLN A 294 -13.29 10.86 -9.26
N LEU A 295 -12.73 11.50 -8.24
CA LEU A 295 -11.80 10.88 -7.29
C LEU A 295 -12.49 9.75 -6.51
N GLY A 296 -13.70 9.99 -6.01
CA GLY A 296 -14.52 8.97 -5.36
C GLY A 296 -14.87 7.80 -6.26
N GLU A 297 -15.32 8.07 -7.49
CA GLU A 297 -15.63 7.06 -8.51
C GLU A 297 -14.40 6.24 -8.89
N GLY A 298 -13.25 6.90 -9.06
CA GLY A 298 -11.96 6.24 -9.32
C GLY A 298 -11.54 5.30 -8.20
N LEU A 299 -11.79 5.69 -6.93
CA LEU A 299 -11.50 4.84 -5.78
C LEU A 299 -12.36 3.56 -5.80
N PHE A 300 -13.65 3.66 -6.10
CA PHE A 300 -14.52 2.48 -6.24
C PHE A 300 -14.18 1.64 -7.48
N ALA A 301 -13.82 2.28 -8.60
CA ALA A 301 -13.42 1.59 -9.82
C ALA A 301 -12.09 0.82 -9.66
N GLY A 302 -11.19 1.29 -8.80
CA GLY A 302 -9.91 0.65 -8.49
C GLY A 302 -9.98 -0.43 -7.40
N GLU A 303 -11.16 -0.76 -6.87
CA GLU A 303 -11.29 -1.79 -5.83
C GLU A 303 -10.93 -3.18 -6.38
N LEU A 304 -9.82 -3.75 -5.89
CA LEU A 304 -9.54 -5.19 -6.05
C LEU A 304 -10.43 -6.03 -5.12
N GLU A 305 -10.76 -5.46 -3.96
CA GLU A 305 -11.65 -6.01 -2.94
C GLU A 305 -12.46 -4.85 -2.34
N PRO A 306 -13.67 -5.10 -1.80
CA PRO A 306 -14.44 -4.07 -1.12
C PRO A 306 -13.63 -3.40 -0.02
N MET A 307 -13.52 -2.07 -0.05
CA MET A 307 -12.85 -1.28 0.96
C MET A 307 -13.47 -1.55 2.33
N ALA A 308 -12.68 -2.09 3.25
CA ALA A 308 -13.11 -2.29 4.62
C ALA A 308 -13.36 -0.94 5.31
N ASP A 309 -14.37 -0.87 6.17
CA ASP A 309 -14.67 0.33 6.97
C ASP A 309 -13.42 0.80 7.76
N SER A 310 -12.62 -0.13 8.27
CA SER A 310 -11.37 0.21 8.97
C SER A 310 -10.38 0.98 8.09
N ARG A 311 -10.28 0.65 6.81
CA ARG A 311 -9.41 1.34 5.86
C ARG A 311 -9.97 2.70 5.43
N LEU A 312 -11.30 2.81 5.29
CA LEU A 312 -11.95 4.10 5.06
C LEU A 312 -11.74 5.06 6.24
N LEU A 313 -11.81 4.57 7.47
CA LEU A 313 -11.50 5.36 8.67
C LEU A 313 -10.02 5.77 8.73
N ALA A 314 -9.09 4.87 8.31
CA ALA A 314 -7.68 5.21 8.18
C ALA A 314 -7.47 6.32 7.14
N MET A 315 -8.10 6.21 5.97
CA MET A 315 -8.07 7.23 4.91
C MET A 315 -8.56 8.58 5.42
N GLY A 316 -9.69 8.63 6.11
CA GLY A 316 -10.20 9.86 6.73
C GLY A 316 -9.23 10.46 7.75
N ARG A 317 -8.59 9.63 8.56
CA ARG A 317 -7.60 10.07 9.55
C ARG A 317 -6.38 10.73 8.92
N TYR A 318 -5.78 10.08 7.92
CA TYR A 318 -4.63 10.65 7.22
C TYR A 318 -5.02 11.88 6.37
N ALA A 319 -6.22 11.91 5.80
CA ALA A 319 -6.72 13.10 5.12
C ALA A 319 -6.77 14.31 6.08
N ARG A 320 -7.22 14.11 7.33
CA ARG A 320 -7.18 15.16 8.36
C ARG A 320 -5.75 15.57 8.71
N PHE A 321 -4.85 14.61 8.92
CA PHE A 321 -3.44 14.90 9.20
C PHE A 321 -2.79 15.75 8.12
N LEU A 322 -3.02 15.41 6.84
CA LEU A 322 -2.44 16.15 5.71
C LEU A 322 -3.07 17.53 5.51
N ALA A 323 -4.36 17.69 5.84
CA ALA A 323 -5.03 18.99 5.82
C ALA A 323 -4.52 19.93 6.92
N ASP A 324 -4.26 19.40 8.12
CA ASP A 324 -3.77 20.17 9.27
C ASP A 324 -2.24 20.36 9.26
N ALA A 325 -1.52 19.55 8.49
CA ALA A 325 -0.07 19.61 8.38
C ALA A 325 0.38 20.97 7.84
N ARG A 326 1.37 21.55 8.52
CA ARG A 326 2.20 22.61 7.94
C ARG A 326 3.40 21.92 7.35
N PRO A 327 3.53 21.83 6.01
CA PRO A 327 4.59 21.05 5.41
C PRO A 327 5.95 21.46 5.97
N GLY A 328 6.73 20.47 6.38
CA GLY A 328 8.12 20.69 6.75
C GLY A 328 8.90 21.34 5.61
N ARG A 329 10.16 21.69 5.84
CA ARG A 329 11.05 22.06 4.73
C ARG A 329 12.17 21.04 4.69
N SER A 330 12.02 20.05 3.82
CA SER A 330 13.10 19.13 3.50
C SER A 330 14.15 19.84 2.66
N SER A 331 15.42 19.52 2.90
CA SER A 331 16.56 19.99 2.11
C SER A 331 16.83 19.12 0.87
N ALA A 332 16.18 17.96 0.79
CA ALA A 332 16.35 17.01 -0.30
C ALA A 332 15.85 17.60 -1.64
N PRO A 333 16.55 17.33 -2.76
CA PRO A 333 16.10 17.77 -4.07
C PRO A 333 14.77 17.11 -4.44
N VAL A 334 13.89 17.87 -5.09
CA VAL A 334 12.54 17.42 -5.44
C VAL A 334 12.37 17.31 -6.95
N LEU A 335 11.81 16.18 -7.41
CA LEU A 335 11.21 16.02 -8.72
C LEU A 335 9.69 16.09 -8.60
N LEU A 336 9.06 17.03 -9.29
CA LEU A 336 7.62 17.12 -9.46
C LEU A 336 7.25 16.51 -10.82
N VAL A 337 6.51 15.39 -10.78
CA VAL A 337 5.95 14.75 -11.97
C VAL A 337 4.46 15.09 -12.05
N ARG A 338 4.01 15.76 -13.12
CA ARG A 338 2.62 16.21 -13.26
C ARG A 338 1.90 15.47 -14.37
N ALA A 339 0.62 15.18 -14.14
CA ALA A 339 -0.29 14.76 -15.20
C ALA A 339 -0.43 15.86 -16.27
N SER A 340 -0.59 15.44 -17.54
CA SER A 340 -0.78 16.36 -18.68
C SER A 340 -2.25 16.48 -19.09
N GLU A 341 -3.11 15.58 -18.63
CA GLU A 341 -4.54 15.55 -18.92
C GLU A 341 -5.35 15.82 -17.64
N PRO A 342 -6.39 16.67 -17.68
CA PRO A 342 -7.22 16.91 -16.51
C PRO A 342 -8.10 15.69 -16.20
N LEU A 343 -8.29 15.39 -14.92
CA LEU A 343 -9.11 14.25 -14.48
C LEU A 343 -10.60 14.38 -14.87
N GLY A 344 -11.08 15.62 -15.01
CA GLY A 344 -12.44 15.92 -15.42
C GLY A 344 -12.53 17.29 -16.07
N GLU A 345 -13.75 17.72 -16.38
CA GLU A 345 -13.98 19.08 -16.89
C GLU A 345 -13.37 20.13 -15.96
N TRP A 346 -12.70 21.12 -16.55
CA TRP A 346 -12.07 22.22 -15.84
C TRP A 346 -12.21 23.50 -16.64
N SER A 347 -12.72 24.56 -16.01
CA SER A 347 -12.86 25.86 -16.65
C SER A 347 -11.52 26.59 -16.65
N GLU A 348 -11.09 27.11 -17.80
CA GLU A 348 -9.87 27.92 -17.93
C GLU A 348 -9.89 29.15 -17.00
N GLU A 349 -11.07 29.68 -16.65
CA GLU A 349 -11.22 30.82 -15.73
C GLU A 349 -10.76 30.52 -14.30
N ARG A 350 -10.68 29.24 -13.91
CA ARG A 350 -10.19 28.79 -12.58
C ARG A 350 -8.66 28.73 -12.51
N GLY A 351 -7.95 28.94 -13.62
CA GLY A 351 -6.49 28.88 -13.67
C GLY A 351 -5.94 27.49 -13.97
N ASP A 352 -4.69 27.24 -13.55
CA ASP A 352 -3.98 25.98 -13.83
C ASP A 352 -4.43 24.88 -12.87
N TRP A 353 -4.96 23.78 -13.41
CA TRP A 353 -5.42 22.63 -12.64
C TRP A 353 -4.29 21.70 -12.24
N ARG A 354 -3.12 21.78 -12.90
CA ARG A 354 -2.04 20.81 -12.73
C ARG A 354 -1.53 20.78 -11.29
N ALA A 355 -0.98 19.64 -10.90
CA ALA A 355 -0.31 19.49 -9.62
C ALA A 355 0.77 20.56 -9.36
N HIS A 356 0.99 20.88 -8.09
CA HIS A 356 1.81 22.01 -7.68
C HIS A 356 2.70 21.68 -6.48
N TRP A 357 3.87 22.32 -6.41
CA TRP A 357 4.76 22.26 -5.24
C TRP A 357 5.49 23.58 -5.03
N ASP A 358 5.44 24.12 -3.81
CA ASP A 358 5.97 25.46 -3.50
C ASP A 358 7.50 25.53 -3.39
N LEU A 359 8.13 24.44 -2.94
CA LEU A 359 9.57 24.39 -2.68
C LEU A 359 10.36 24.16 -3.99
N PRO A 360 11.64 24.56 -4.07
CA PRO A 360 12.46 24.37 -5.26
C PRO A 360 12.43 22.93 -5.77
N HIS A 361 12.15 22.76 -7.05
CA HIS A 361 11.97 21.44 -7.66
C HIS A 361 12.32 21.47 -9.15
N THR A 362 12.54 20.27 -9.71
CA THR A 362 12.55 20.03 -11.16
C THR A 362 11.15 19.57 -11.56
N VAL A 363 10.62 20.05 -12.68
CA VAL A 363 9.28 19.66 -13.18
C VAL A 363 9.41 18.79 -14.42
N VAL A 364 8.62 17.72 -14.50
CA VAL A 364 8.39 16.94 -15.72
C VAL A 364 6.90 16.68 -15.87
N ASP A 365 6.36 16.93 -17.07
CA ASP A 365 4.98 16.60 -17.42
C ASP A 365 4.96 15.26 -18.15
N VAL A 366 4.04 14.37 -17.75
CA VAL A 366 3.89 13.03 -18.36
C VAL A 366 2.46 12.83 -18.88
N PRO A 367 2.24 11.95 -19.88
CA PRO A 367 0.90 11.64 -20.38
C PRO A 367 -0.03 11.06 -19.31
N GLY A 368 -1.34 11.21 -19.52
CA GLY A 368 -2.38 10.75 -18.61
C GLY A 368 -2.86 11.80 -17.61
N ASP A 369 -3.91 11.40 -16.89
CA ASP A 369 -4.55 12.11 -15.78
C ASP A 369 -4.03 11.61 -14.42
N HIS A 370 -4.60 12.14 -13.34
CA HIS A 370 -4.27 11.79 -11.95
C HIS A 370 -4.22 10.28 -11.67
N PHE A 371 -5.03 9.46 -12.35
CA PHE A 371 -5.01 8.01 -12.20
C PHE A 371 -4.23 7.31 -13.31
N THR A 372 -4.43 7.72 -14.57
CA THR A 372 -3.88 7.00 -15.72
C THR A 372 -2.38 7.20 -15.87
N MET A 373 -1.80 8.27 -15.32
CA MET A 373 -0.35 8.46 -15.32
C MET A 373 0.39 7.30 -14.62
N MET A 374 -0.18 6.76 -13.53
CA MET A 374 0.38 5.62 -12.80
C MET A 374 -0.15 4.27 -13.31
N ARG A 375 -1.37 4.23 -13.87
CA ARG A 375 -2.00 3.00 -14.35
C ARG A 375 -1.55 2.59 -15.75
N ASP A 376 -1.52 3.55 -16.66
CA ASP A 376 -1.37 3.34 -18.10
C ASP A 376 -0.04 3.93 -18.63
N HIS A 377 0.49 4.96 -17.96
CA HIS A 377 1.72 5.66 -18.36
C HIS A 377 2.86 5.56 -17.35
N ALA A 378 2.85 4.53 -16.48
CA ALA A 378 3.90 4.31 -15.49
C ALA A 378 5.34 4.29 -16.07
N PRO A 379 5.59 3.77 -17.29
CA PRO A 379 6.92 3.86 -17.91
C PRO A 379 7.39 5.31 -18.13
N ALA A 380 6.50 6.24 -18.50
CA ALA A 380 6.87 7.64 -18.68
C ALA A 380 7.23 8.31 -17.34
N VAL A 381 6.53 7.95 -16.26
CA VAL A 381 6.89 8.36 -14.89
C VAL A 381 8.27 7.78 -14.52
N ALA A 382 8.53 6.51 -14.82
CA ALA A 382 9.83 5.88 -14.54
C ALA A 382 10.97 6.56 -15.30
N ASP A 383 10.81 6.84 -16.59
CA ASP A 383 11.81 7.53 -17.42
C ASP A 383 12.16 8.91 -16.86
N ALA A 384 11.16 9.66 -16.37
CA ALA A 384 11.36 10.95 -15.71
C ALA A 384 12.19 10.80 -14.43
N VAL A 385 11.89 9.80 -13.61
CA VAL A 385 12.62 9.50 -12.37
C VAL A 385 14.06 9.09 -12.68
N ILE A 386 14.28 8.17 -13.61
CA ILE A 386 15.62 7.68 -14.00
C ILE A 386 16.48 8.85 -14.51
N SER A 387 15.94 9.64 -15.43
CA SER A 387 16.65 10.79 -16.00
C SER A 387 17.05 11.82 -14.94
N TRP A 388 16.16 12.07 -13.98
CA TRP A 388 16.43 12.99 -12.88
C TRP A 388 17.46 12.44 -11.88
N LEU A 389 17.35 11.17 -11.49
CA LEU A 389 18.31 10.52 -10.60
C LEU A 389 19.73 10.60 -11.17
N ASP A 390 19.89 10.29 -12.45
CA ASP A 390 21.19 10.37 -13.12
C ASP A 390 21.76 11.80 -13.12
N ALA A 391 20.90 12.83 -13.15
CA ALA A 391 21.33 14.23 -13.04
C ALA A 391 21.77 14.59 -11.61
N VAL A 392 21.02 14.15 -10.59
CA VAL A 392 21.34 14.39 -9.18
C VAL A 392 22.62 13.65 -8.78
N GLU A 393 22.77 12.38 -9.14
CA GLU A 393 23.95 11.56 -8.87
C GLU A 393 25.23 12.11 -9.54
N ARG A 394 25.11 12.67 -10.76
CA ARG A 394 26.24 13.35 -11.41
C ARG A 394 26.62 14.66 -10.72
N GLY A 395 25.63 15.43 -10.24
CA GLY A 395 25.85 16.69 -9.54
C GLY A 395 26.54 16.51 -8.20
N THR A 396 26.20 15.46 -7.44
CA THR A 396 26.85 15.13 -6.16
C THR A 396 28.28 14.65 -6.35
N ALA A 397 28.57 13.84 -7.38
CA ALA A 397 29.92 13.39 -7.69
C ALA A 397 30.88 14.55 -8.03
N GLN A 398 30.41 15.57 -8.78
CA GLN A 398 31.22 16.75 -9.12
C GLN A 398 31.43 17.73 -7.95
N GLY A 399 30.57 17.70 -6.93
CA GLY A 399 30.70 18.51 -5.72
C GLY A 399 31.61 17.91 -4.65
N ALA A 400 31.86 16.59 -4.69
CA ALA A 400 32.75 15.90 -3.74
C ALA A 400 34.24 15.96 -4.11
N ASP A 401 34.56 16.31 -5.37
CA ASP A 401 35.92 16.49 -5.90
C ASP A 401 36.45 17.94 -5.79
N GLN A 402 35.69 18.84 -5.15
CA GLN A 402 36.07 20.24 -4.85
C GLN A 402 36.17 20.45 -3.34
#